data_AF-A0A3M5U7E1-F1
#
_entry.id   AF-A0A3M5U7E1-F1
#
_cell.length_a   1.000
_cell.length_b   1.000
_cell.length_c   1.000
_cell.angle_alpha   90.00
_cell.angle_beta   90.00
_cell.angle_gamma   90.00
#
_symmetry.space_group_name_H-M   'P 1'
#
loop_
_entity.id
_entity.type
_entity.pdbx_description
1 polymer ?
#
loop_
_entity_poly.entity_id
_entity_poly.type
_entity_poly.pdbx_seq_one_letter_code
_entity_poly.pdbx_strand_id
1 'polypeptide(L)'
;DSTPVALGDLDQPNQYRVEMEFWFASTHVNVAQMDALVRRFTHDNAPRAATETVSLNGMFKGFIDLTFEHEGRYYVADYKSNWLGSDDDAYTDLAMETTILDNRYDLQYVLYLLALHRQLKTRMADYDYDQHMGGALYLFLRGSRSASQGAYFTRPPRELIESLDLLFQ
;
A
#
# COMPACT_ATOMS: atom_id res chain seq x y z
N ASP A 1 17.91 8.41 -14.20
CA ASP A 1 18.00 6.97 -14.47
C ASP A 1 18.20 6.23 -13.16
N SER A 2 17.11 5.74 -12.58
CA SER A 2 17.16 4.87 -11.40
C SER A 2 17.45 3.44 -11.85
N THR A 3 18.39 2.78 -11.19
CA THR A 3 18.67 1.37 -11.41
C THR A 3 17.40 0.55 -11.13
N PRO A 4 17.02 -0.41 -11.99
CA PRO A 4 15.88 -1.29 -11.70
C PRO A 4 16.16 -2.11 -10.43
N VAL A 5 15.13 -2.29 -9.61
CA VAL A 5 15.21 -3.09 -8.37
C VAL A 5 14.71 -4.49 -8.66
N ALA A 6 15.54 -5.50 -8.42
CA ALA A 6 15.08 -6.89 -8.34
C ALA A 6 14.93 -7.29 -6.88
N LEU A 7 13.76 -7.82 -6.50
CA LEU A 7 13.51 -8.27 -5.13
C LEU A 7 14.47 -9.40 -4.70
N GLY A 8 15.01 -10.15 -5.67
CA GLY A 8 16.04 -11.18 -5.42
C GLY A 8 17.40 -10.61 -5.01
N ASP A 9 17.65 -9.32 -5.23
CA ASP A 9 18.90 -8.63 -4.89
C ASP A 9 18.84 -7.95 -3.51
N LEU A 10 17.76 -8.15 -2.75
CA LEU A 10 17.62 -7.68 -1.37
C LEU A 10 18.40 -8.61 -0.42
N ASP A 11 19.73 -8.53 -0.47
CA ASP A 11 20.65 -9.46 0.18
C ASP A 11 21.23 -8.96 1.53
N GLN A 12 20.97 -7.70 1.90
CA GLN A 12 21.50 -7.14 3.14
C GLN A 12 20.70 -7.61 4.36
N PRO A 13 21.35 -7.80 5.53
CA PRO A 13 20.65 -8.17 6.76
C PRO A 13 19.57 -7.14 7.14
N ASN A 14 18.35 -7.63 7.39
CA ASN A 14 17.17 -6.80 7.72
C ASN A 14 16.72 -5.83 6.62
N GLN A 15 17.18 -6.00 5.38
CA GLN A 15 16.74 -5.16 4.25
C GLN A 15 15.28 -5.42 3.87
N TYR A 16 14.76 -6.61 4.19
CA TYR A 16 13.36 -6.93 4.02
C TYR A 16 12.78 -7.72 5.19
N ARG A 17 11.45 -7.72 5.28
CA ARG A 17 10.66 -8.54 6.19
C ARG A 17 9.44 -9.06 5.46
N VAL A 18 9.28 -10.38 5.49
CA VAL A 18 8.11 -11.10 4.99
C VAL A 18 7.03 -11.13 6.08
N GLU A 19 5.77 -11.06 5.66
CA GLU A 19 4.58 -11.17 6.52
C GLU A 19 4.66 -10.25 7.76
N MET A 20 4.91 -8.96 7.53
CA MET A 20 4.98 -7.98 8.60
C MET A 20 3.60 -7.80 9.24
N GLU A 21 3.45 -8.32 10.45
CA GLU A 21 2.26 -8.10 11.29
C GLU A 21 2.15 -6.63 11.73
N PHE A 22 0.93 -6.11 11.71
CA PHE A 22 0.60 -4.83 12.31
C PHE A 22 -0.76 -4.86 13.01
N TRP A 23 -0.97 -3.90 13.91
CA TRP A 23 -2.22 -3.70 14.60
C TRP A 23 -2.55 -2.22 14.76
N PHE A 24 -3.83 -1.87 14.62
CA PHE A 24 -4.36 -0.55 14.95
C PHE A 24 -5.44 -0.69 16.01
N ALA A 25 -5.26 0.03 17.13
CA ALA A 25 -6.37 0.27 18.02
C ALA A 25 -7.37 1.19 17.30
N SER A 26 -8.61 0.75 17.21
CA SER A 26 -9.70 1.46 16.58
C SER A 26 -10.76 1.71 17.64
N THR A 27 -10.60 2.78 18.39
CA THR A 27 -11.61 3.28 19.32
C THR A 27 -12.45 4.33 18.58
N HIS A 28 -13.57 3.90 17.98
CA HIS A 28 -14.51 4.76 17.25
C HIS A 28 -14.02 5.34 15.91
N VAL A 29 -13.18 4.62 15.14
CA VAL A 29 -12.80 5.08 13.79
C VAL A 29 -14.03 5.11 12.89
N ASN A 30 -14.36 6.31 12.40
CA ASN A 30 -15.41 6.51 11.43
C ASN A 30 -14.95 6.04 10.04
N VAL A 31 -15.41 4.86 9.62
CA VAL A 31 -15.05 4.27 8.32
C VAL A 31 -15.46 5.16 7.14
N ALA A 32 -16.55 5.91 7.24
CA ALA A 32 -16.94 6.85 6.19
C ALA A 32 -15.95 8.02 6.07
N GLN A 33 -15.41 8.51 7.19
CA GLN A 33 -14.36 9.55 7.17
C GLN A 33 -13.04 9.01 6.61
N MET A 34 -12.65 7.79 6.99
CA MET A 34 -11.49 7.10 6.42
C MET A 34 -11.64 6.90 4.90
N ASP A 35 -12.77 6.38 4.45
CA ASP A 35 -13.07 6.20 3.03
C ASP A 35 -13.05 7.54 2.27
N ALA A 36 -13.62 8.60 2.85
CA ALA A 36 -13.58 9.95 2.27
C ALA A 36 -12.15 10.50 2.13
N LEU A 37 -11.28 10.27 3.13
CA LEU A 37 -9.86 10.64 3.05
C LEU A 37 -9.17 9.86 1.93
N VAL A 38 -9.30 8.54 1.88
CA VAL A 38 -8.69 7.71 0.84
C VAL A 38 -9.17 8.16 -0.55
N ARG A 39 -10.47 8.36 -0.75
CA ARG A 39 -11.05 8.85 -2.01
C ARG A 39 -10.50 10.19 -2.45
N ARG A 40 -10.35 11.13 -1.52
CA ARG A 40 -9.85 12.47 -1.80
C ARG A 40 -8.41 12.48 -2.29
N PHE A 41 -7.57 11.59 -1.75
CA PHE A 41 -6.13 11.61 -1.97
C PHE A 41 -5.62 10.50 -2.90
N THR A 42 -6.50 9.65 -3.43
CA THR A 42 -6.11 8.53 -4.29
C THR A 42 -7.00 8.44 -5.53
N HIS A 43 -6.37 8.14 -6.66
CA HIS A 43 -7.04 7.83 -7.92
C HIS A 43 -8.03 8.90 -8.40
N ASP A 44 -7.76 10.19 -8.13
CA ASP A 44 -8.58 11.32 -8.57
C ASP A 44 -10.10 11.13 -8.36
N ASN A 45 -10.48 10.51 -7.22
CA ASN A 45 -11.85 10.20 -6.88
C ASN A 45 -12.58 9.31 -7.92
N ALA A 46 -11.84 8.44 -8.61
CA ALA A 46 -12.38 7.46 -9.55
C ALA A 46 -13.41 6.51 -8.87
N PRO A 47 -14.39 6.00 -9.65
CA PRO A 47 -15.36 5.03 -9.18
C PRO A 47 -14.68 3.82 -8.54
N ARG A 48 -15.22 3.35 -7.41
CA ARG A 48 -14.69 2.22 -6.66
C ARG A 48 -15.81 1.50 -5.92
N ALA A 49 -15.57 0.26 -5.50
CA ALA A 49 -16.54 -0.48 -4.72
C ALA A 49 -16.90 0.27 -3.42
N ALA A 50 -18.14 0.12 -2.95
CA ALA A 50 -18.53 0.71 -1.67
C ALA A 50 -17.72 0.07 -0.53
N THR A 51 -17.20 0.88 0.39
CA THR A 51 -16.77 0.34 1.69
C THR A 51 -18.01 -0.14 2.43
N GLU A 52 -17.94 -1.33 3.01
CA GLU A 52 -18.95 -1.72 3.98
C GLU A 52 -18.94 -0.69 5.13
N THR A 53 -20.13 -0.17 5.45
CA THR A 53 -20.33 0.77 6.55
C THR A 53 -20.34 0.01 7.88
N VAL A 54 -19.20 -0.57 8.24
CA VAL A 54 -18.99 -1.21 9.53
C VAL A 54 -18.09 -0.30 10.35
N SER A 55 -18.51 0.11 11.54
CA SER A 55 -17.62 0.80 12.47
C SER A 55 -16.50 -0.17 12.88
N LEU A 56 -15.24 0.19 12.62
CA LEU A 56 -14.10 -0.53 13.15
C LEU A 56 -14.03 -0.21 14.65
N ASN A 57 -14.52 -1.12 15.48
CA ASN A 57 -14.40 -1.04 16.94
C ASN A 57 -13.54 -2.21 17.42
N GLY A 58 -12.43 -1.92 18.08
CA GLY A 58 -11.50 -2.93 18.59
C GLY A 58 -10.13 -2.86 17.94
N MET A 59 -9.45 -4.00 17.81
CA MET A 59 -8.12 -4.07 17.22
C MET A 59 -8.23 -4.52 15.76
N PHE A 60 -7.78 -3.68 14.83
CA PHE A 60 -7.60 -4.07 13.44
C PHE A 60 -6.22 -4.72 13.30
N LYS A 61 -6.16 -5.99 12.89
CA LYS A 61 -4.92 -6.74 12.68
C LYS A 61 -4.78 -7.11 11.21
N GLY A 62 -3.58 -6.98 10.67
CA GLY A 62 -3.26 -7.38 9.31
C GLY A 62 -1.81 -7.82 9.15
N PHE A 63 -1.50 -8.33 7.97
CA PHE A 63 -0.16 -8.75 7.57
C PHE A 63 0.16 -8.12 6.22
N ILE A 64 1.39 -7.63 6.08
CA ILE A 64 1.91 -7.11 4.82
C ILE A 64 2.86 -8.17 4.25
N ASP A 65 2.58 -8.67 3.04
CA ASP A 65 3.33 -9.78 2.44
C ASP A 65 4.84 -9.52 2.45
N LEU A 66 5.26 -8.31 2.05
CA LEU A 66 6.64 -7.90 2.03
C LEU A 66 6.79 -6.43 2.41
N THR A 67 7.71 -6.13 3.31
CA THR A 67 8.23 -4.79 3.54
C THR A 67 9.71 -4.80 3.25
N PHE A 68 10.23 -3.82 2.53
CA PHE A 68 11.66 -3.77 2.22
C PHE A 68 12.19 -2.35 2.14
N GLU A 69 13.50 -2.22 2.24
CA GLU A 69 14.24 -0.97 2.09
C GLU A 69 15.05 -1.01 0.78
N HIS A 70 15.03 0.11 0.08
CA HIS A 70 15.85 0.34 -1.10
C HIS A 70 16.26 1.82 -1.18
N GLU A 71 17.57 2.07 -1.23
CA GLU A 71 18.16 3.42 -1.34
C GLU A 71 17.64 4.44 -0.30
N GLY A 72 17.50 4.02 0.95
CA GLY A 72 17.02 4.79 2.09
C GLY A 72 15.50 4.90 2.19
N ARG A 73 14.76 4.28 1.26
CA ARG A 73 13.29 4.33 1.22
C ARG A 73 12.67 2.98 1.54
N TYR A 74 11.59 3.00 2.32
CA TYR A 74 10.86 1.82 2.76
C TYR A 74 9.57 1.65 1.97
N TYR A 75 9.35 0.43 1.50
CA TYR A 75 8.25 0.05 0.63
C TYR A 75 7.43 -1.07 1.27
N VAL A 76 6.14 -1.09 0.93
CA VAL A 76 5.31 -2.29 1.11
C VAL A 76 5.05 -2.92 -0.25
N ALA A 77 5.03 -4.24 -0.32
CA ALA A 77 4.60 -4.99 -1.49
C ALA A 77 3.57 -6.06 -1.09
N ASP A 78 2.61 -6.29 -1.99
CA ASP A 78 1.54 -7.27 -1.85
C ASP A 78 1.33 -8.01 -3.19
N TYR A 79 1.17 -9.33 -3.13
CA TYR A 79 1.09 -10.16 -4.33
C TYR A 79 -0.36 -10.45 -4.73
N LYS A 80 -0.71 -10.08 -5.97
CA LYS A 80 -2.06 -10.25 -6.53
C LYS A 80 -2.07 -11.31 -7.62
N SER A 81 -2.94 -12.31 -7.46
CA SER A 81 -3.14 -13.38 -8.45
C SER A 81 -4.38 -13.17 -9.32
N ASN A 82 -4.94 -11.96 -9.30
CA ASN A 82 -6.13 -11.55 -10.06
C ASN A 82 -5.94 -11.84 -11.56
N TRP A 83 -7.02 -12.31 -12.20
CA TRP A 83 -7.05 -12.56 -13.64
C TRP A 83 -7.63 -11.34 -14.35
N LEU A 84 -6.82 -10.66 -15.18
CA LEU A 84 -7.25 -9.50 -15.95
C LEU A 84 -7.52 -9.81 -17.43
N GLY A 85 -7.08 -10.99 -17.88
CA GLY A 85 -7.25 -11.48 -19.25
C GLY A 85 -6.34 -12.67 -19.55
N SER A 86 -6.33 -13.11 -20.80
CA SER A 86 -5.66 -14.33 -21.25
C SER A 86 -4.13 -14.26 -21.29
N ASP A 87 -3.58 -13.06 -21.38
CA ASP A 87 -2.16 -12.79 -21.63
C ASP A 87 -1.68 -11.54 -20.88
N ASP A 88 -0.37 -11.28 -20.97
CA ASP A 88 0.29 -10.15 -20.31
C ASP A 88 -0.21 -8.78 -20.80
N ASP A 89 -0.72 -8.68 -22.04
CA ASP A 89 -1.25 -7.41 -22.59
C ASP A 89 -2.55 -6.98 -21.89
N ALA A 90 -3.24 -7.90 -21.22
CA ALA A 90 -4.39 -7.58 -20.38
C ALA A 90 -4.03 -6.83 -19.08
N TYR A 91 -2.76 -6.86 -18.65
CA TYR A 91 -2.28 -6.22 -17.42
C TYR A 91 -1.79 -4.80 -17.69
N THR A 92 -2.65 -4.00 -18.33
CA THR A 92 -2.41 -2.56 -18.52
C THR A 92 -2.56 -1.80 -17.19
N ASP A 93 -1.94 -0.63 -17.10
CA ASP A 93 -2.06 0.24 -15.91
C ASP A 93 -3.52 0.52 -15.56
N LEU A 94 -4.36 0.79 -16.56
CA LEU A 94 -5.79 1.03 -16.37
C LEU A 94 -6.54 -0.21 -15.85
N ALA A 95 -6.23 -1.40 -16.36
CA ALA A 95 -6.86 -2.65 -15.92
C ALA A 95 -6.46 -3.01 -14.48
N MET A 96 -5.19 -2.80 -14.14
CA MET A 96 -4.69 -2.96 -12.77
C MET A 96 -5.31 -1.93 -11.83
N GLU A 97 -5.36 -0.65 -12.21
CA GLU A 97 -6.02 0.41 -11.44
C GLU A 97 -7.50 0.12 -11.19
N THR A 98 -8.22 -0.31 -12.23
CA THR A 98 -9.64 -0.72 -12.10
C THR A 98 -9.77 -1.83 -11.07
N THR A 99 -8.89 -2.83 -11.11
CA THR A 99 -8.90 -3.94 -10.16
C THR A 99 -8.56 -3.48 -8.74
N ILE A 100 -7.65 -2.51 -8.58
CA ILE A 100 -7.31 -1.89 -7.30
C ILE A 100 -8.56 -1.26 -6.68
N LEU A 101 -9.34 -0.53 -7.47
CA LEU A 101 -10.55 0.18 -7.02
C LEU A 101 -11.73 -0.77 -6.78
N ASP A 102 -11.93 -1.79 -7.62
CA ASP A 102 -13.00 -2.77 -7.49
C ASP A 102 -12.86 -3.65 -6.24
N ASN A 103 -11.61 -3.96 -5.84
CA ASN A 103 -11.33 -4.81 -4.68
C ASN A 103 -10.97 -4.02 -3.41
N ARG A 104 -11.04 -2.69 -3.47
CA ARG A 104 -10.62 -1.80 -2.37
C ARG A 104 -9.19 -2.02 -1.88
N TYR A 105 -8.31 -2.39 -2.81
CA TYR A 105 -6.87 -2.42 -2.56
C TYR A 105 -6.31 -1.02 -2.34
N ASP A 106 -7.02 0.03 -2.76
CA ASP A 106 -6.74 1.42 -2.40
C ASP A 106 -6.72 1.65 -0.88
N LEU A 107 -7.77 1.19 -0.20
CA LEU A 107 -7.84 1.24 1.25
C LEU A 107 -6.77 0.35 1.88
N GLN A 108 -6.54 -0.84 1.33
CA GLN A 108 -5.55 -1.79 1.83
C GLN A 108 -4.13 -1.20 1.81
N TYR A 109 -3.65 -0.68 0.68
CA TYR A 109 -2.30 -0.14 0.60
C TYR A 109 -2.14 1.10 1.47
N VAL A 110 -3.17 1.93 1.64
CA VAL A 110 -3.11 3.10 2.52
C VAL A 110 -2.95 2.66 3.97
N LEU A 111 -3.70 1.64 4.42
CA LEU A 111 -3.57 1.08 5.76
C LEU A 111 -2.19 0.44 5.97
N TYR A 112 -1.64 -0.23 4.95
CA TYR A 112 -0.29 -0.81 5.02
C TYR A 112 0.78 0.29 5.14
N LEU A 113 0.65 1.37 4.39
CA LEU A 113 1.54 2.52 4.48
C LEU A 113 1.42 3.25 5.81
N LEU A 114 0.22 3.34 6.39
CA LEU A 114 0.03 3.87 7.75
C LEU A 114 0.73 2.99 8.79
N ALA A 115 0.65 1.66 8.67
CA ALA A 115 1.33 0.73 9.56
C ALA A 115 2.85 0.91 9.50
N LEU A 116 3.39 0.96 8.27
CA LEU A 116 4.81 1.19 8.02
C LEU A 116 5.24 2.57 8.55
N HIS A 117 4.46 3.62 8.29
CA HIS A 117 4.71 4.97 8.80
C HIS A 117 4.86 5.00 10.32
N ARG A 118 3.90 4.43 11.06
CA ARG A 118 3.94 4.36 12.54
C ARG A 118 5.15 3.60 13.04
N GLN A 119 5.51 2.50 12.38
CA GLN A 119 6.65 1.69 12.77
C GLN A 119 7.97 2.42 12.53
N LEU A 120 8.15 3.08 11.39
CA LEU A 120 9.34 3.87 11.09
C LEU A 120 9.48 5.04 12.05
N LYS A 121 8.40 5.80 12.28
CA LYS A 121 8.34 6.90 13.26
C LYS A 121 8.74 6.47 14.68
N THR A 122 8.48 5.21 15.04
CA THR A 122 8.84 4.65 16.35
C THR A 122 10.31 4.20 16.42
N ARG A 123 10.89 3.77 15.29
CA ARG A 123 12.22 3.10 15.24
C ARG A 123 13.35 3.98 14.73
N MET A 124 13.03 5.03 13.97
CA MET A 124 13.97 5.92 13.33
C MET A 124 13.81 7.33 13.90
N ALA A 125 14.87 7.85 14.50
CA ALA A 125 14.83 9.11 15.25
C ALA A 125 14.58 10.34 14.37
N ASP A 126 15.07 10.31 13.13
CA ASP A 126 15.00 11.36 12.12
C ASP A 126 14.01 11.02 10.99
N TYR A 127 13.01 10.18 11.28
CA TYR A 127 12.02 9.78 10.29
C TYR A 127 11.26 10.97 9.70
N ASP A 128 11.34 11.08 8.39
CA ASP A 128 10.59 12.00 7.54
C ASP A 128 9.90 11.24 6.41
N TYR A 129 8.60 11.47 6.21
CA TYR A 129 7.80 10.74 5.23
C TYR A 129 8.32 10.91 3.79
N ASP A 130 8.63 12.13 3.38
CA ASP A 130 9.01 12.41 1.99
C ASP A 130 10.40 11.87 1.65
N GLN A 131 11.27 11.77 2.65
CA GLN A 131 12.60 11.17 2.53
C GLN A 131 12.57 9.65 2.58
N HIS A 132 11.86 9.06 3.55
CA HIS A 132 12.01 7.64 3.88
C HIS A 132 10.85 6.76 3.40
N MET A 133 9.67 7.32 3.08
CA MET A 133 8.58 6.51 2.52
C MET A 133 8.79 6.32 1.01
N GLY A 134 8.87 5.05 0.61
CA GLY A 134 9.00 4.60 -0.77
C GLY A 134 7.66 4.43 -1.47
N GLY A 135 6.64 3.94 -0.75
CA GLY A 135 5.29 3.72 -1.29
C GLY A 135 4.88 2.25 -1.29
N ALA A 136 3.84 1.95 -2.06
CA ALA A 136 3.24 0.63 -2.14
C ALA A 136 3.35 0.05 -3.57
N LEU A 137 3.66 -1.24 -3.64
CA LEU A 137 3.78 -2.03 -4.86
C LEU A 137 2.78 -3.18 -4.81
N TYR A 138 1.85 -3.21 -5.76
CA TYR A 138 0.91 -4.32 -5.92
C TYR A 138 1.33 -5.10 -7.14
N LEU A 139 1.80 -6.33 -6.92
CA LEU A 139 2.44 -7.16 -7.93
C LEU A 139 1.42 -8.16 -8.48
N PHE A 140 0.84 -7.84 -9.63
CA PHE A 140 -0.05 -8.72 -10.39
C PHE A 140 0.77 -9.82 -11.07
N LEU A 141 0.95 -10.93 -10.38
CA LEU A 141 1.88 -12.01 -10.76
C LEU A 141 1.66 -12.57 -12.17
N ARG A 142 0.40 -12.58 -12.62
CA ARG A 142 0.01 -13.10 -13.94
C ARG A 142 0.38 -12.16 -15.10
N GLY A 143 0.68 -10.90 -14.82
CA GLY A 143 1.16 -9.90 -15.79
C GLY A 143 2.66 -9.67 -15.73
N SER A 144 3.44 -10.59 -15.16
CA SER A 144 4.88 -10.41 -14.93
C SER A 144 5.71 -10.12 -16.19
N ARG A 145 5.17 -10.35 -17.39
CA ARG A 145 5.82 -10.03 -18.67
C ARG A 145 5.13 -8.88 -19.42
N SER A 146 4.18 -8.20 -18.79
CA SER A 146 3.58 -6.98 -19.34
C SER A 146 4.62 -5.85 -19.36
N ALA A 147 4.29 -4.73 -20.02
CA ALA A 147 5.16 -3.56 -20.05
C ALA A 147 5.52 -3.02 -18.66
N SER A 148 4.59 -3.11 -17.69
CA SER A 148 4.79 -2.75 -16.29
C SER A 148 5.29 -3.90 -15.42
N GLN A 149 5.51 -5.08 -16.01
CA GLN A 149 5.85 -6.32 -15.30
C GLN A 149 4.82 -6.70 -14.22
N GLY A 150 3.57 -6.30 -14.43
CA GLY A 150 2.48 -6.47 -13.47
C GLY A 150 2.63 -5.62 -12.20
N ALA A 151 3.56 -4.65 -12.17
CA ALA A 151 3.77 -3.80 -11.01
C ALA A 151 2.86 -2.57 -11.07
N TYR A 152 1.91 -2.50 -10.14
CA TYR A 152 1.16 -1.28 -9.85
C TYR A 152 1.82 -0.54 -8.69
N PHE A 153 2.31 0.68 -8.94
CA PHE A 153 2.99 1.49 -7.92
C PHE A 153 2.16 2.71 -7.51
N THR A 154 2.14 3.02 -6.23
CA THR A 154 1.56 4.26 -5.71
C THR A 154 2.27 4.75 -4.46
N ARG A 155 2.37 6.08 -4.32
CA ARG A 155 2.84 6.73 -3.11
C ARG A 155 1.88 7.89 -2.78
N PRO A 156 0.83 7.62 -2.00
CA PRO A 156 -0.08 8.67 -1.55
C PRO A 156 0.67 9.81 -0.83
N PRO A 157 0.12 11.03 -0.80
CA PRO A 157 0.78 12.15 -0.15
C PRO A 157 0.87 11.95 1.37
N ARG A 158 1.89 12.56 1.98
CA ARG A 158 2.08 12.65 3.44
C ARG A 158 0.79 13.02 4.17
N GLU A 159 0.07 14.01 3.64
CA GLU A 159 -1.18 14.53 4.20
C GLU A 159 -2.24 13.45 4.43
N LEU A 160 -2.38 12.48 3.51
CA LEU A 160 -3.31 11.37 3.69
C LEU A 160 -2.91 10.50 4.88
N ILE A 161 -1.63 10.12 4.95
CA ILE A 161 -1.13 9.19 5.96
C ILE A 161 -1.17 9.83 7.35
N GLU A 162 -0.78 11.10 7.48
CA GLU A 162 -0.84 11.83 8.75
C GLU A 162 -2.28 12.11 9.18
N SER A 163 -3.19 12.43 8.24
CA SER A 163 -4.62 12.59 8.56
C SER A 163 -5.25 11.29 9.07
N LEU A 164 -4.86 10.15 8.49
CA LEU A 164 -5.30 8.85 8.98
C LEU A 164 -4.64 8.49 10.31
N ASP A 165 -3.36 8.80 10.51
CA ASP A 165 -2.69 8.57 11.80
C ASP A 165 -3.45 9.25 12.95
N LEU A 166 -3.91 10.49 12.74
CA LEU A 166 -4.74 11.23 13.69
C LEU A 166 -6.13 10.62 13.88
N LEU A 167 -6.74 10.05 12.83
CA LEU A 167 -8.06 9.41 12.93
C LEU A 167 -8.04 8.14 13.81
N PHE A 168 -6.89 7.50 13.92
CA PHE A 168 -6.67 6.29 14.72
C PHE A 168 -6.09 6.57 16.13
N GLN A 169 -6.05 7.82 16.58
CA GLN A 169 -5.67 8.22 17.94
C GLN A 169 -6.90 8.46 18.81
#